data_AF-A0A957S6D7-F1
#
_entry.id   AF-A0A957S6D7-F1
#
_cell.length_a   1.000
_cell.length_b   1.000
_cell.length_c   1.000
_cell.angle_alpha   90.00
_cell.angle_beta   90.00
_cell.angle_gamma   90.00
#
_symmetry.space_group_name_H-M   'P 1'
#
loop_
_entity.id
_entity.type
_entity.pdbx_description
1 polymer ?
#
loop_
_entity_poly.entity_id
_entity_poly.type
_entity_poly.pdbx_seq_one_letter_code
_entity_poly.pdbx_strand_id
1 'polypeptide(L)' 'MSIRLIITGGFLGAGKTTLLLTAARRLAERGYRVGLITNDQGADLVDTALGTGAEIPVTEVAGGCFCCR' A
#
# COMPACT_ATOMS: atom_id res chain seq x y z
N MET A 1 -13.51 -18.68 1.56
CA MET A 1 -12.16 -18.10 1.71
C MET A 1 -12.26 -16.95 2.70
N SER A 2 -11.40 -16.89 3.73
CA SER A 2 -11.32 -15.75 4.65
C SER A 2 -10.15 -14.85 4.26
N ILE A 3 -10.36 -13.54 4.31
CA ILE A 3 -9.32 -12.53 4.07
C ILE A 3 -8.97 -11.90 5.41
N ARG A 4 -7.68 -11.75 5.70
CA ARG A 4 -7.21 -10.99 6.87
C ARG A 4 -7.02 -9.54 6.45
N LEU A 5 -7.81 -8.63 7.03
CA LEU A 5 -7.70 -7.20 6.81
C LEU A 5 -6.78 -6.58 7.88
N ILE A 6 -5.81 -5.79 7.43
CA ILE A 6 -4.88 -5.06 8.29
C ILE A 6 -5.01 -3.58 7.94
N ILE A 7 -5.39 -2.75 8.90
CA ILE A 7 -5.55 -1.30 8.72
C ILE A 7 -4.37 -0.61 9.38
N THR A 8 -3.70 0.27 8.64
CA THR A 8 -2.55 1.05 9.13
C THR A 8 -2.86 2.54 9.02
N GLY A 9 -2.90 3.21 10.17
CA GLY A 9 -3.12 4.66 10.28
C GLY A 9 -1.92 5.40 10.87
N GLY A 10 -1.95 6.72 10.85
CA GLY A 10 -0.89 7.57 11.42
C GLY A 10 -0.70 8.88 10.65
N PHE A 11 -0.02 9.84 11.28
CA PHE A 11 0.26 11.17 10.72
C PHE A 11 1.06 11.13 9.40
N LEU A 12 1.07 12.25 8.65
CA LEU A 12 1.93 12.41 7.48
C LEU A 12 3.40 12.23 7.88
N GLY A 13 4.17 11.48 7.09
CA GLY A 13 5.56 11.17 7.41
C GLY A 13 5.79 10.05 8.44
N ALA A 14 4.74 9.43 9.00
CA ALA A 14 4.89 8.33 9.98
C ALA A 14 5.45 7.00 9.41
N GLY A 15 5.88 6.96 8.14
CA GLY A 15 6.47 5.77 7.52
C GLY A 15 5.48 4.66 7.12
N LYS A 16 4.18 4.98 7.01
CA LYS A 16 3.11 4.01 6.68
C LYS A 16 3.37 3.25 5.37
N THR A 17 3.70 3.96 4.30
CA THR A 17 4.02 3.35 2.99
C THR A 17 5.17 2.36 3.11
N THR A 18 6.29 2.78 3.71
CA THR A 18 7.47 1.91 3.90
C THR A 18 7.13 0.65 4.70
N LEU A 19 6.33 0.79 5.76
CA LEU A 19 5.86 -0.34 6.55
C LEU A 19 5.02 -1.31 5.71
N LEU A 20 4.01 -0.80 4.99
CA LEU A 20 3.09 -1.61 4.19
C LEU A 20 3.83 -2.39 3.10
N LEU A 21 4.74 -1.74 2.36
CA LEU A 21 5.54 -2.39 1.32
C LEU A 21 6.46 -3.46 1.89
N THR A 22 7.17 -3.15 2.98
CA THR A 22 8.09 -4.11 3.63
C THR A 22 7.33 -5.32 4.18
N ALA A 23 6.16 -5.09 4.80
CA ALA A 23 5.31 -6.15 5.32
C ALA A 23 4.76 -7.03 4.19
N ALA A 24 4.27 -6.43 3.11
CA ALA A 24 3.74 -7.16 1.97
C ALA A 24 4.79 -8.05 1.32
N ARG A 25 6.02 -7.54 1.11
CA ARG A 25 7.14 -8.34 0.61
C ARG A 25 7.44 -9.53 1.51
N ARG A 26 7.60 -9.31 2.82
CA ARG A 26 7.88 -10.39 3.78
C ARG A 26 6.77 -11.43 3.88
N LEU A 27 5.52 -11.01 3.69
CA LEU A 27 4.38 -11.92 3.67
C LEU A 27 4.33 -12.73 2.37
N ALA A 28 4.64 -12.10 1.23
CA ALA A 28 4.77 -12.79 -0.05
C ALA A 28 5.90 -13.83 -0.03
N GLU A 29 7.07 -13.50 0.53
CA GLU A 29 8.19 -14.42 0.75
C GLU A 29 7.81 -15.63 1.63
N ARG A 30 6.79 -15.49 2.48
CA ARG A 30 6.22 -16.57 3.30
C ARG A 30 5.09 -17.35 2.61
N GLY A 31 4.84 -17.09 1.33
CA GLY A 31 3.81 -17.77 0.52
C GLY A 31 2.40 -17.21 0.69
N TYR A 32 2.21 -16.05 1.34
CA TYR A 32 0.89 -15.41 1.43
C TYR A 32 0.57 -14.62 0.16
N ARG A 33 -0.68 -14.70 -0.29
CA ARG A 33 -1.23 -13.79 -1.30
C ARG A 33 -1.60 -12.47 -0.61
N VAL A 34 -0.93 -11.38 -0.98
CA VAL A 34 -1.10 -10.06 -0.36
C VAL A 34 -1.62 -9.07 -1.39
N GLY A 35 -2.57 -8.25 -1.00
CA GLY A 35 -2.98 -7.04 -1.72
C GLY A 35 -2.74 -5.82 -0.85
N LEU A 36 -2.31 -4.72 -1.46
CA LEU A 36 -2.13 -3.44 -0.79
C LEU A 36 -3.13 -2.43 -1.36
N ILE A 37 -3.71 -1.64 -0.46
CA ILE A 37 -4.55 -0.49 -0.80
C ILE A 37 -3.94 0.70 -0.07
N THR A 38 -3.45 1.69 -0.81
CA THR A 38 -2.95 2.95 -0.27
C THR A 38 -3.79 4.11 -0.79
N ASN A 39 -3.81 5.19 -0.02
CA ASN A 39 -4.44 6.45 -0.40
C ASN A 39 -3.30 7.44 -0.59
N ASP A 40 -2.79 7.50 -1.83
CA ASP A 40 -1.67 8.39 -2.16
C ASP A 40 -2.12 9.86 -2.05
N GLN A 41 -1.29 10.67 -1.40
CA GLN A 41 -1.46 12.12 -1.36
C GLN A 41 -0.25 12.74 -2.05
N GLY A 42 -0.39 13.01 -3.34
CA GLY A 42 0.64 13.63 -4.15
C GLY A 42 0.49 13.29 -5.63
N ALA A 43 1.00 14.15 -6.51
CA ALA A 43 0.95 13.97 -7.96
C ALA A 43 1.98 12.96 -8.48
N ASP A 44 2.93 12.53 -7.64
CA ASP A 44 4.14 11.83 -8.06
C ASP A 44 4.06 10.29 -8.01
N LEU A 45 2.90 9.72 -7.69
CA LEU A 45 2.63 8.26 -7.80
C LEU A 45 3.72 7.38 -7.16
N VAL A 46 4.29 7.84 -6.04
CA VAL A 46 5.48 7.24 -5.41
C VAL A 46 5.19 5.84 -4.90
N ASP A 47 3.96 5.60 -4.42
CA ASP A 47 3.53 4.31 -3.91
C ASP A 47 3.43 3.25 -5.04
N THR A 48 2.98 3.67 -6.23
CA THR A 48 2.87 2.81 -7.42
C THR A 48 4.25 2.39 -7.94
N ALA A 49 5.20 3.33 -7.98
CA ALA A 49 6.58 3.05 -8.39
C ALA A 49 7.28 2.08 -7.42
N LEU A 50 7.08 2.26 -6.11
CA LEU A 50 7.68 1.40 -5.09
C LEU A 50 7.07 0.00 -5.05
N GLY A 51 5.77 -0.14 -5.29
CA GLY A 51 5.12 -1.45 -5.36
C GLY A 51 5.50 -2.25 -6.62
N THR A 52 5.67 -1.57 -7.76
CA THR A 52 6.16 -2.21 -9.00
C THR A 52 7.56 -2.79 -8.82
N GLY A 53 8.45 -2.09 -8.11
CA GLY A 53 9.78 -2.59 -7.76
C GLY A 53 9.82 -3.75 -6.76
N ALA A 54 8.69 -4.05 -6.11
CA ALA A 54 8.56 -5.14 -5.13
C ALA A 54 7.79 -6.36 -5.67
N GLU A 55 7.46 -6.39 -6.97
CA GLU A 55 6.64 -7.44 -7.62
C GLU A 55 5.27 -7.66 -6.97
N ILE A 56 4.74 -6.64 -6.29
CA ILE A 56 3.43 -6.69 -5.66
C ILE A 56 2.41 -6.09 -6.64
N PRO A 57 1.29 -6.76 -6.95
CA PRO A 57 0.24 -6.17 -7.76
C PRO A 57 -0.33 -4.95 -7.04
N VAL A 58 -0.05 -3.77 -7.58
CA VAL A 58 -0.57 -2.49 -7.11
C VAL A 58 -1.68 -2.03 -8.05
N THR A 59 -2.75 -1.51 -7.48
CA THR A 59 -3.83 -0.87 -8.22
C THR A 59 -4.20 0.42 -7.50
N GLU A 60 -4.38 1.48 -8.27
CA GLU A 60 -4.74 2.80 -7.79
C GLU A 60 -6.25 2.93 -7.64
N VAL A 61 -6.70 3.60 -6.58
CA VAL A 61 -8.08 4.10 -6.48
C VAL A 61 -8.11 5.50 -7.09
N ALA A 62 -8.34 5.59 -8.40
CA ALA A 62 -8.47 6.87 -9.10
C ALA A 62 -9.69 7.65 -8.57
N GLY A 63 -9.53 8.95 -8.29
CA GLY A 63 -10.65 9.83 -7.87
C GLY A 63 -10.32 10.90 -6.81
N GLY A 64 -9.06 11.01 -6.39
CA GLY A 64 -8.61 11.97 -5.37
C GLY A 64 -8.58 11.39 -3.95
N CYS A 65 -7.79 11.99 -3.06
CA CYS A 65 -7.67 11.53 -1.67
C CYS A 65 -9.07 11.42 -1.04
N PHE A 66 -9.39 10.30 -0.38
CA PHE A 66 -10.61 10.17 0.42
C PHE A 66 -10.78 11.31 1.45
N CYS A 67 -9.65 11.93 1.81
CA CYS A 67 -9.53 13.02 2.75
C CYS A 67 -9.70 14.43 2.15
N CYS A 68 -9.57 14.60 0.83
CA CYS A 68 -9.63 15.91 0.16
C CYS A 68 -11.04 16.27 -0.27
N ARG A 69 -12.04 15.83 0.50
CA ARG A 69 -13.44 16.17 0.30
C ARG A 69 -13.91 17.12 1.40
#